data_AF-A0A424I3U0-F1
#
_entry.id   AF-A0A424I3U0-F1
#
_cell.length_a   1.000
_cell.length_b   1.000
_cell.length_c   1.000
_cell.angle_alpha   90.00
_cell.angle_beta   90.00
_cell.angle_gamma   90.00
#
_symmetry.space_group_name_H-M   'P 1'
#
loop_
_entity.id
_entity.type
_entity.pdbx_description
1 polymer ?
#
loop_
_entity_poly.entity_id
_entity_poly.type
_entity_poly.pdbx_seq_one_letter_code
_entity_poly.pdbx_strand_id
1 'polypeptide(L)'
;MHDQTTPESLAASAWRTLSAVAPALPREQTLTQEIADASAAQERGYYLPDEDERLRDTYSLYLGLRTSLWGTVLTLRPLLDERRNPDWSLRLRVFGLAFCATAMLMRSAGFIVDLAKDRPVVWKKLDEAETRFGIKEKSLTGIYRNFSSARWMWRYHEAWRFYEAHREEITDVLQSSGMGVLADWLHAEEPFFESSRREFIKRKIRYRIHAFKLRQVASYRRVMFHLFRLSGSAIADMKQPFIRRTQADHRVSSEICLTTATKLSPGDVIVTRHDDAMSNLFLPGFWPHASLYLGNLKQRDILGLPPISSPETEVLEAKKDGVLFRHLPEALGVDAFFVLRPILANAPIQEALKRAISHEGKLYDFVFDFRKADRLVCSEVIYRAYHGVGPISFELVKRAGKLVLSAEDLARQALESGHFEVLCCFGLKGNTFMEGPSANQRVLETLEAD
;
A
#
# COMPACT_ATOMS: atom_id res chain seq x y z
N MET A 1 31.64 28.93 -12.53
CA MET A 1 30.78 28.81 -13.73
C MET A 1 29.34 28.97 -13.28
N HIS A 2 28.79 30.17 -13.40
CA HIS A 2 27.36 30.41 -13.20
C HIS A 2 26.64 29.89 -14.45
N ASP A 3 25.97 28.75 -14.31
CA ASP A 3 25.05 28.26 -15.32
C ASP A 3 23.83 29.20 -15.31
N GLN A 4 23.87 30.25 -16.13
CA GLN A 4 22.73 31.14 -16.31
C GLN A 4 21.68 30.39 -17.12
N THR A 5 20.79 29.67 -16.44
CA THR A 5 19.56 29.14 -17.04
C THR A 5 18.75 30.30 -17.61
N THR A 6 18.77 30.48 -18.93
CA THR A 6 17.98 31.48 -19.64
C THR A 6 16.49 31.15 -19.55
N PRO A 7 15.58 32.14 -19.63
CA PRO A 7 14.13 31.92 -19.69
C PRO A 7 13.71 30.88 -20.74
N GLU A 8 14.37 30.85 -21.89
CA GLU A 8 14.14 29.91 -22.98
C GLU A 8 14.53 28.49 -22.61
N SER A 9 15.68 28.31 -21.94
CA SER A 9 16.12 26.99 -21.49
C SER A 9 15.17 26.42 -20.42
N LEU A 10 14.63 27.27 -19.54
CA LEU A 10 13.62 26.90 -18.56
C LEU A 10 12.29 26.53 -19.23
N ALA A 11 11.84 27.29 -20.23
CA ALA A 11 10.65 26.98 -21.01
C ALA A 11 10.80 25.64 -21.78
N ALA A 12 11.95 25.41 -22.40
CA ALA A 12 12.25 24.14 -23.09
C ALA A 12 12.32 22.95 -22.12
N SER A 13 12.87 23.16 -20.92
CA SER A 13 12.86 22.16 -19.84
C SER A 13 11.43 21.82 -19.40
N ALA A 14 10.61 22.85 -19.14
CA ALA A 14 9.21 22.68 -18.78
C ALA A 14 8.39 21.96 -19.86
N TRP A 15 8.63 22.26 -21.14
CA TRP A 15 8.04 21.56 -22.26
C TRP A 15 8.36 20.06 -22.21
N ARG A 16 9.64 19.68 -22.08
CA ARG A 16 10.05 18.27 -21.96
C ARG A 16 9.37 17.57 -20.79
N THR A 17 9.28 18.23 -19.63
CA THR A 17 8.57 17.68 -18.47
C THR A 17 7.09 17.47 -18.77
N LEU A 18 6.41 18.46 -19.35
CA LEU A 18 4.99 18.33 -19.70
C LEU A 18 4.75 17.24 -20.74
N SER A 19 5.62 17.11 -21.74
CA SER A 19 5.50 16.07 -22.76
C SER A 19 5.64 14.65 -22.21
N ALA A 20 6.40 14.48 -21.13
CA ALA A 20 6.48 13.20 -20.42
C ALA A 20 5.25 12.97 -19.49
N VAL A 21 4.76 14.03 -18.85
CA VAL A 21 3.71 13.92 -17.83
C VAL A 21 2.31 13.80 -18.42
N ALA A 22 1.97 14.62 -19.42
CA ALA A 22 0.62 14.70 -19.99
C ALA A 22 0.05 13.34 -20.47
N PRO A 23 0.80 12.49 -21.20
CA PRO A 23 0.29 11.19 -21.62
C PRO A 23 0.22 10.15 -20.48
N ALA A 24 1.04 10.30 -19.44
CA ALA A 24 1.09 9.39 -18.30
C ALA A 24 0.06 9.73 -17.20
N LEU A 25 -0.50 10.95 -17.23
CA LEU A 25 -1.44 11.41 -16.20
C LEU A 25 -2.76 10.62 -16.29
N PRO A 26 -3.16 9.89 -15.24
CA PRO A 26 -4.35 9.06 -15.29
C PRO A 26 -5.61 9.85 -15.66
N ARG A 27 -6.46 9.23 -16.48
CA ARG A 27 -7.78 9.74 -16.87
C ARG A 27 -8.85 8.76 -16.44
N GLU A 28 -10.09 9.23 -16.34
CA GLU A 28 -11.21 8.38 -15.96
C GLU A 28 -11.32 7.12 -16.84
N GLN A 29 -11.10 7.25 -18.16
CA GLN A 29 -11.15 6.13 -19.09
C GLN A 29 -10.02 5.10 -18.87
N THR A 30 -8.91 5.49 -18.25
CA THR A 30 -7.77 4.61 -17.98
C THR A 30 -7.83 4.00 -16.59
N LEU A 31 -8.83 4.38 -15.77
CA LEU A 31 -8.96 3.98 -14.36
C LEU A 31 -10.16 3.06 -14.12
N THR A 32 -10.66 2.40 -15.17
CA THR A 32 -11.89 1.59 -15.11
C THR A 32 -11.81 0.52 -14.01
N GLN A 33 -10.69 -0.18 -13.88
CA GLN A 33 -10.52 -1.22 -12.86
C GLN A 33 -10.44 -0.61 -11.47
N GLU A 34 -9.65 0.45 -11.27
CA GLU A 34 -9.49 1.10 -9.96
C GLU A 34 -10.79 1.75 -9.46
N ILE A 35 -11.63 2.25 -10.36
CA ILE A 35 -12.95 2.78 -10.03
C ILE A 35 -13.92 1.65 -9.65
N ALA A 36 -13.84 0.50 -10.34
CA ALA A 36 -14.60 -0.70 -9.98
C ALA A 36 -14.18 -1.22 -8.60
N ASP A 37 -12.88 -1.38 -8.37
CA ASP A 37 -12.29 -1.78 -7.09
C ASP A 37 -12.68 -0.80 -5.97
N ALA A 38 -12.64 0.51 -6.23
CA ALA A 38 -13.06 1.53 -5.27
C ALA A 38 -14.54 1.42 -4.89
N SER A 39 -15.39 1.01 -5.82
CA SER A 39 -16.82 0.80 -5.57
C SER A 39 -17.06 -0.50 -4.78
N ALA A 40 -16.43 -1.60 -5.19
CA ALA A 40 -16.48 -2.88 -4.50
C ALA A 40 -15.93 -2.77 -3.06
N ALA A 41 -14.78 -2.12 -2.88
CA ALA A 41 -14.19 -1.88 -1.57
C ALA A 41 -15.05 -0.99 -0.68
N GLN A 42 -15.76 -0.02 -1.26
CA GLN A 42 -16.68 0.83 -0.50
C GLN A 42 -17.91 0.05 -0.01
N GLU A 43 -18.46 -0.84 -0.84
CA GLU A 43 -19.57 -1.71 -0.47
C GLU A 43 -19.16 -2.73 0.59
N ARG A 44 -18.02 -3.40 0.37
CA ARG A 44 -17.42 -4.37 1.29
C ARG A 44 -16.89 -3.75 2.60
N GLY A 45 -16.56 -2.47 2.57
CA GLY A 45 -16.03 -1.72 3.73
C GLY A 45 -14.50 -1.75 3.87
N TYR A 46 -13.77 -2.41 2.96
CA TYR A 46 -12.31 -2.49 2.91
C TYR A 46 -11.80 -2.94 1.52
N TYR A 47 -10.53 -2.65 1.25
CA TYR A 47 -9.80 -3.11 0.06
C TYR A 47 -9.19 -4.49 0.30
N LEU A 48 -9.25 -5.36 -0.71
CA LEU A 48 -8.44 -6.57 -0.76
C LEU A 48 -6.96 -6.23 -1.05
N PRO A 49 -5.99 -7.12 -0.76
CA PRO A 49 -4.58 -6.85 -0.99
C PRO A 49 -4.23 -6.49 -2.44
N ASP A 50 -4.79 -7.21 -3.41
CA ASP A 50 -4.56 -6.97 -4.83
C ASP A 50 -5.20 -5.65 -5.31
N GLU A 51 -6.40 -5.33 -4.83
CA GLU A 51 -7.06 -4.04 -5.07
C GLU A 51 -6.29 -2.87 -4.42
N ASP A 52 -5.78 -3.06 -3.21
CA ASP A 52 -4.95 -2.08 -2.49
C ASP A 52 -3.67 -1.82 -3.30
N GLU A 53 -2.95 -2.86 -3.72
CA GLU A 53 -1.73 -2.71 -4.53
C GLU A 53 -1.98 -1.97 -5.84
N ARG A 54 -3.01 -2.35 -6.62
CA ARG A 54 -3.38 -1.61 -7.84
C ARG A 54 -3.68 -0.13 -7.56
N LEU A 55 -4.45 0.15 -6.50
CA LEU A 55 -4.73 1.52 -6.09
C LEU A 55 -3.43 2.27 -5.73
N ARG A 56 -2.51 1.63 -5.00
CA ARG A 56 -1.25 2.26 -4.56
C ARG A 56 -0.30 2.53 -5.71
N ASP A 57 -0.17 1.62 -6.67
CA ASP A 57 0.64 1.83 -7.87
C ASP A 57 0.15 3.07 -8.64
N THR A 58 -1.13 3.08 -8.99
CA THR A 58 -1.77 4.16 -9.74
C THR A 58 -1.72 5.48 -8.97
N TYR A 59 -1.95 5.45 -7.66
CA TYR A 59 -1.91 6.66 -6.83
C TYR A 59 -0.49 7.19 -6.62
N SER A 60 0.51 6.32 -6.47
CA SER A 60 1.92 6.73 -6.37
C SER A 60 2.41 7.38 -7.66
N LEU A 61 2.08 6.78 -8.82
CA LEU A 61 2.32 7.38 -10.13
C LEU A 61 1.68 8.77 -10.22
N TYR A 62 0.40 8.89 -9.85
CA TYR A 62 -0.30 10.17 -9.83
C TYR A 62 0.40 11.22 -8.95
N LEU A 63 0.84 10.85 -7.74
CA LEU A 63 1.55 11.76 -6.83
C LEU A 63 2.89 12.24 -7.42
N GLY A 64 3.63 11.34 -8.09
CA GLY A 64 4.86 11.67 -8.79
C GLY A 64 4.62 12.67 -9.92
N LEU A 65 3.67 12.37 -10.81
CA LEU A 65 3.30 13.25 -11.93
C LEU A 65 2.79 14.62 -11.45
N ARG A 66 1.96 14.63 -10.40
CA ARG A 66 1.49 15.85 -9.75
C ARG A 66 2.64 16.71 -9.24
N THR A 67 3.65 16.09 -8.64
CA THR A 67 4.84 16.80 -8.14
C THR A 67 5.61 17.45 -9.29
N SER A 68 5.77 16.74 -10.42
CA SER A 68 6.40 17.27 -11.63
C SER A 68 5.62 18.45 -12.23
N LEU A 69 4.29 18.35 -12.37
CA LEU A 69 3.45 19.46 -12.84
C LEU A 69 3.59 20.70 -11.94
N TRP A 70 3.55 20.50 -10.63
CA TRP A 70 3.69 21.59 -9.68
C TRP A 70 5.07 22.24 -9.73
N GLY A 71 6.12 21.42 -9.89
CA GLY A 71 7.48 21.89 -10.14
C GLY A 71 7.56 22.78 -11.38
N THR A 72 6.96 22.36 -12.49
CA THR A 72 6.88 23.16 -13.73
C THR A 72 6.22 24.52 -13.49
N VAL A 73 5.07 24.54 -12.79
CA VAL A 73 4.38 25.81 -12.47
C VAL A 73 5.27 26.74 -11.63
N LEU A 74 5.95 26.20 -10.61
CA LEU A 74 6.82 26.99 -9.74
C LEU A 74 8.05 27.55 -10.48
N THR A 75 8.65 26.75 -11.37
CA THR A 75 9.80 27.14 -12.18
C THR A 75 9.45 28.24 -13.18
N LEU A 76 8.28 28.16 -13.83
CA LEU A 76 7.88 29.11 -14.86
C LEU A 76 7.28 30.40 -14.30
N ARG A 77 6.67 30.35 -13.11
CA ARG A 77 5.96 31.50 -12.52
C ARG A 77 6.78 32.81 -12.45
N PRO A 78 8.08 32.81 -12.10
CA PRO A 78 8.88 34.04 -12.12
C PRO A 78 9.06 34.65 -13.51
N LEU A 79 8.96 33.86 -14.59
CA LEU A 79 9.16 34.30 -15.96
C LEU A 79 7.90 34.95 -16.58
N LEU A 80 6.79 34.94 -15.86
CA LEU A 80 5.55 35.62 -16.24
C LEU A 80 5.56 37.11 -15.88
N ASP A 81 6.52 37.56 -15.06
CA ASP A 81 6.70 38.96 -14.69
C ASP A 81 7.36 39.72 -15.84
N GLU A 82 6.67 40.72 -16.39
CA GLU A 82 7.15 41.59 -17.46
C GLU A 82 8.51 42.23 -17.14
N ARG A 83 8.77 42.55 -15.87
CA ARG A 83 10.06 43.14 -15.44
C ARG A 83 11.23 42.18 -15.62
N ARG A 84 10.96 40.87 -15.58
CA ARG A 84 11.96 39.81 -15.70
C ARG A 84 12.05 39.26 -17.11
N ASN A 85 10.95 39.33 -17.85
CA ASN A 85 10.84 38.84 -19.21
C ASN A 85 10.02 39.85 -20.04
N PRO A 86 10.66 40.83 -20.71
CA PRO A 86 9.97 41.86 -21.48
C PRO A 86 9.43 41.33 -22.83
N ASP A 87 9.86 40.16 -23.29
CA ASP A 87 9.34 39.54 -24.52
C ASP A 87 7.92 38.98 -24.32
N TRP A 88 6.95 39.59 -24.99
CA TRP A 88 5.54 39.19 -24.92
C TRP A 88 5.30 37.78 -25.46
N SER A 89 5.90 37.42 -26.58
CA SER A 89 5.74 36.09 -27.19
C SER A 89 6.28 35.02 -26.27
N LEU A 90 7.47 35.24 -25.69
CA LEU A 90 8.01 34.34 -24.69
C LEU A 90 7.13 34.24 -23.45
N ARG A 91 6.58 35.35 -22.95
CA ARG A 91 5.64 35.35 -21.81
C ARG A 91 4.39 34.53 -22.12
N LEU A 92 3.79 34.68 -23.30
CA LEU A 92 2.62 33.90 -23.72
C LEU A 92 2.93 32.40 -23.81
N ARG A 93 4.10 32.03 -24.35
CA ARG A 93 4.56 30.63 -24.39
C ARG A 93 4.74 30.04 -23.00
N VAL A 94 5.46 30.76 -22.12
CA VAL A 94 5.67 30.38 -20.72
C VAL A 94 4.34 30.26 -19.99
N PHE A 95 3.42 31.19 -20.25
CA PHE A 95 2.06 31.16 -19.70
C PHE A 95 1.31 29.91 -20.16
N GLY A 96 1.31 29.59 -21.45
CA GLY A 96 0.66 28.38 -21.98
C GLY A 96 1.16 27.11 -21.30
N LEU A 97 2.48 26.96 -21.13
CA LEU A 97 3.09 25.83 -20.40
C LEU A 97 2.63 25.78 -18.94
N ALA A 98 2.76 26.90 -18.21
CA ALA A 98 2.41 26.96 -16.80
C ALA A 98 0.90 26.76 -16.56
N PHE A 99 0.06 27.31 -17.43
CA PHE A 99 -1.38 27.23 -17.34
C PHE A 99 -1.87 25.82 -17.70
N CYS A 100 -1.30 25.17 -18.71
CA CYS A 100 -1.59 23.78 -19.04
C CYS A 100 -1.29 22.85 -17.88
N ALA A 101 -0.11 23.00 -17.26
CA ALA A 101 0.25 22.26 -16.05
C ALA A 101 -0.74 22.50 -14.90
N THR A 102 -1.16 23.75 -14.71
CA THR A 102 -2.13 24.14 -13.68
C THR A 102 -3.51 23.54 -13.95
N ALA A 103 -3.97 23.54 -15.21
CA ALA A 103 -5.24 22.95 -15.62
C ALA A 103 -5.27 21.44 -15.31
N MET A 104 -4.24 20.70 -15.74
CA MET A 104 -4.10 19.27 -15.44
C MET A 104 -4.08 18.99 -13.93
N LEU A 105 -3.42 19.83 -13.13
CA LEU A 105 -3.41 19.75 -11.66
C LEU A 105 -4.80 19.96 -11.04
N MET A 106 -5.60 20.85 -11.62
CA MET A 106 -6.95 21.17 -11.16
C MET A 106 -7.94 20.08 -11.53
N ARG A 107 -7.95 19.64 -12.79
CA ARG A 107 -8.81 18.54 -13.26
C ARG A 107 -8.56 17.27 -12.45
N SER A 108 -7.31 16.84 -12.37
CA SER A 108 -6.96 15.60 -11.66
C SER A 108 -7.24 15.65 -10.16
N ALA A 109 -7.02 16.82 -9.51
CA ALA A 109 -7.40 17.00 -8.10
C ALA A 109 -8.92 16.98 -7.90
N GLY A 110 -9.68 17.58 -8.82
CA GLY A 110 -11.14 17.52 -8.83
C GLY A 110 -11.63 16.09 -8.91
N PHE A 111 -11.16 15.35 -9.92
CA PHE A 111 -11.51 13.95 -10.15
C PHE A 111 -11.30 13.07 -8.90
N ILE A 112 -10.10 13.05 -8.33
CA ILE A 112 -9.80 12.16 -7.21
C ILE A 112 -10.55 12.55 -5.93
N VAL A 113 -10.75 13.85 -5.69
CA VAL A 113 -11.56 14.33 -4.56
C VAL A 113 -13.03 13.94 -4.76
N ASP A 114 -13.57 14.09 -5.96
CA ASP A 114 -14.96 13.73 -6.26
C ASP A 114 -15.20 12.22 -6.23
N LEU A 115 -14.21 11.42 -6.63
CA LEU A 115 -14.24 9.96 -6.47
C LEU A 115 -14.31 9.55 -4.99
N ALA A 116 -13.50 10.19 -4.14
CA ALA A 116 -13.36 9.81 -2.74
C ALA A 116 -14.36 10.44 -1.77
N LYS A 117 -14.95 11.61 -2.10
CA LYS A 117 -15.76 12.42 -1.15
C LYS A 117 -16.94 11.64 -0.53
N ASP A 118 -17.59 10.80 -1.33
CA ASP A 118 -18.74 10.00 -0.92
C ASP A 118 -18.35 8.54 -0.61
N ARG A 119 -17.05 8.23 -0.69
CA ARG A 119 -16.48 6.90 -0.46
C ARG A 119 -15.47 6.94 0.69
N PRO A 120 -15.91 6.91 1.96
CA PRO A 120 -15.02 7.01 3.12
C PRO A 120 -13.96 5.90 3.20
N VAL A 121 -14.20 4.72 2.61
CA VAL A 121 -13.19 3.64 2.54
C VAL A 121 -12.06 4.05 1.63
N VAL A 122 -12.38 4.53 0.42
CA VAL A 122 -11.43 5.05 -0.58
C VAL A 122 -10.66 6.23 -0.01
N TRP A 123 -11.33 7.19 0.62
CA TRP A 123 -10.68 8.34 1.24
C TRP A 123 -9.63 7.91 2.27
N LYS A 124 -10.03 7.03 3.21
CA LYS A 124 -9.12 6.56 4.26
C LYS A 124 -7.94 5.82 3.68
N LYS A 125 -8.17 5.03 2.61
CA LYS A 125 -7.11 4.25 1.98
C LYS A 125 -6.10 5.15 1.25
N LEU A 126 -6.56 6.14 0.50
CA LEU A 126 -5.66 7.13 -0.15
C LEU A 126 -4.89 7.99 0.86
N ASP A 127 -5.44 8.23 2.05
CA ASP A 127 -4.78 8.93 3.15
C ASP A 127 -3.92 8.04 4.06
N GLU A 128 -3.97 6.71 3.87
CA GLU A 128 -3.18 5.75 4.65
C GLU A 128 -1.73 5.76 4.17
N ALA A 129 -0.79 5.84 5.11
CA ALA A 129 0.64 5.75 4.78
C ALA A 129 0.98 4.34 4.27
N GLU A 130 1.82 4.26 3.25
CA GLU A 130 2.29 2.99 2.71
C GLU A 130 3.72 3.20 2.19
N THR A 131 4.68 2.66 2.93
CA THR A 131 6.12 2.90 2.75
C THR A 131 6.64 2.33 1.45
N ARG A 132 6.13 1.16 1.02
CA ARG A 132 6.53 0.48 -0.21
C ARG A 132 6.34 1.34 -1.46
N PHE A 133 5.33 2.21 -1.43
CA PHE A 133 4.94 3.08 -2.54
C PHE A 133 5.33 4.54 -2.31
N GLY A 134 6.03 4.86 -1.20
CA GLY A 134 6.40 6.23 -0.84
C GLY A 134 5.21 7.13 -0.46
N ILE A 135 4.06 6.55 -0.14
CA ILE A 135 2.83 7.30 0.15
C ILE A 135 2.83 7.75 1.61
N LYS A 136 2.72 9.06 1.82
CA LYS A 136 2.64 9.66 3.15
C LYS A 136 1.20 9.72 3.64
N GLU A 137 1.03 9.63 4.97
CA GLU A 137 -0.27 9.83 5.61
C GLU A 137 -0.87 11.20 5.20
N LYS A 138 -2.19 11.24 4.99
CA LYS A 138 -2.95 12.46 4.65
C LYS A 138 -2.57 13.12 3.32
N SER A 139 -2.03 12.34 2.37
CA SER A 139 -1.68 12.85 1.05
C SER A 139 -2.90 13.40 0.29
N LEU A 140 -4.02 12.68 0.25
CA LEU A 140 -5.27 13.13 -0.40
C LEU A 140 -5.89 14.31 0.36
N THR A 141 -5.92 14.26 1.68
CA THR A 141 -6.36 15.41 2.50
C THR A 141 -5.52 16.66 2.22
N GLY A 142 -4.21 16.50 2.01
CA GLY A 142 -3.30 17.57 1.61
C GLY A 142 -3.66 18.14 0.23
N ILE A 143 -3.95 17.28 -0.74
CA ILE A 143 -4.44 17.66 -2.07
C ILE A 143 -5.75 18.44 -1.95
N TYR A 144 -6.73 17.91 -1.21
CA TYR A 144 -8.04 18.55 -1.06
C TYR A 144 -7.94 19.91 -0.37
N ARG A 145 -7.07 20.04 0.64
CA ARG A 145 -6.79 21.32 1.31
C ARG A 145 -6.25 22.35 0.32
N ASN A 146 -5.27 21.96 -0.51
CA ASN A 146 -4.67 22.85 -1.50
C ASN A 146 -5.68 23.22 -2.60
N PHE A 147 -6.44 22.24 -3.08
CA PHE A 147 -7.51 22.41 -4.07
C PHE A 147 -8.66 23.31 -3.58
N SER A 148 -8.85 23.41 -2.25
CA SER A 148 -9.85 24.26 -1.61
C SER A 148 -9.30 25.61 -1.11
N SER A 149 -8.05 25.94 -1.45
CA SER A 149 -7.37 27.15 -0.95
C SER A 149 -7.84 28.41 -1.68
N ALA A 150 -8.31 29.42 -0.93
CA ALA A 150 -8.71 30.72 -1.48
C ALA A 150 -7.59 31.42 -2.24
N ARG A 151 -6.36 31.33 -1.72
CA ARG A 151 -5.19 31.95 -2.34
C ARG A 151 -4.89 31.34 -3.70
N TRP A 152 -4.91 30.02 -3.80
CA TRP A 152 -4.62 29.32 -5.06
C TRP A 152 -5.75 29.47 -6.06
N MET A 153 -6.99 29.49 -5.58
CA MET A 153 -8.17 29.66 -6.42
C MET A 153 -8.28 31.04 -7.03
N TRP A 154 -7.93 32.09 -6.27
CA TRP A 154 -7.86 33.44 -6.83
C TRP A 154 -6.83 33.52 -7.96
N ARG A 155 -5.62 32.98 -7.75
CA ARG A 155 -4.57 32.92 -8.77
C ARG A 155 -4.96 32.11 -10.01
N TYR A 156 -5.61 30.97 -9.79
CA TYR A 156 -6.12 30.16 -10.89
C TYR A 156 -7.15 30.93 -11.71
N HIS A 157 -8.08 31.63 -11.06
CA HIS A 157 -9.10 32.43 -11.75
C HIS A 157 -8.49 33.62 -12.50
N GLU A 158 -7.43 34.25 -11.98
CA GLU A 158 -6.70 35.29 -12.73
C GLU A 158 -6.02 34.72 -13.96
N ALA A 159 -5.32 33.59 -13.82
CA ALA A 159 -4.70 32.90 -14.95
C ALA A 159 -5.74 32.47 -15.99
N TRP A 160 -6.87 31.90 -15.57
CA TRP A 160 -7.97 31.54 -16.48
C TRP A 160 -8.49 32.75 -17.25
N ARG A 161 -8.74 33.89 -16.59
CA ARG A 161 -9.16 35.11 -17.29
C ARG A 161 -8.11 35.62 -18.29
N PHE A 162 -6.84 35.49 -17.94
CA PHE A 162 -5.75 35.84 -18.85
C PHE A 162 -5.73 34.92 -20.07
N TYR A 163 -5.89 33.62 -19.86
CA TYR A 163 -6.01 32.63 -20.93
C TYR A 163 -7.18 32.96 -21.86
N GLU A 164 -8.36 33.20 -21.30
CA GLU A 164 -9.57 33.54 -22.06
C GLU A 164 -9.37 34.79 -22.93
N ALA A 165 -8.72 35.82 -22.38
CA ALA A 165 -8.49 37.08 -23.08
C ALA A 165 -7.44 36.99 -24.20
N HIS A 166 -6.51 36.03 -24.13
CA HIS A 166 -5.39 35.89 -25.07
C HIS A 166 -5.37 34.50 -25.72
N ARG A 167 -6.52 33.83 -25.81
CA ARG A 167 -6.63 32.42 -26.19
C ARG A 167 -6.02 32.14 -27.57
N GLU A 168 -6.36 32.97 -28.54
CA GLU A 168 -5.86 32.88 -29.92
C GLU A 168 -4.35 33.16 -29.97
N GLU A 169 -3.88 34.27 -29.37
CA GLU A 169 -2.46 34.61 -29.33
C GLU A 169 -1.60 33.52 -28.67
N ILE A 170 -2.07 32.94 -27.55
CA ILE A 170 -1.40 31.82 -26.89
C ILE A 170 -1.32 30.62 -27.83
N THR A 171 -2.41 30.31 -28.53
CA THR A 171 -2.47 29.18 -29.45
C THR A 171 -1.49 29.35 -30.61
N ASP A 172 -1.47 30.54 -31.23
CA ASP A 172 -0.57 30.89 -32.33
C ASP A 172 0.92 30.85 -31.93
N VAL A 173 1.24 31.39 -30.74
CA VAL A 173 2.61 31.37 -30.19
C VAL A 173 3.07 29.93 -29.90
N LEU A 174 2.17 29.08 -29.38
CA LEU A 174 2.51 27.67 -29.11
C LEU A 174 2.72 26.90 -30.42
N GLN A 175 1.86 27.09 -31.42
CA GLN A 175 2.00 26.45 -32.73
C GLN A 175 3.29 26.86 -33.44
N SER A 176 3.55 28.17 -33.54
CA SER A 176 4.77 28.71 -34.16
C SER A 176 6.06 28.32 -33.43
N SER A 177 5.97 27.99 -32.14
CA SER A 177 7.10 27.49 -31.34
C SER A 177 7.29 25.97 -31.38
N GLY A 178 6.57 25.24 -32.24
CA GLY A 178 6.65 23.78 -32.33
C GLY A 178 5.99 23.04 -31.14
N MET A 179 5.16 23.74 -30.37
CA MET A 179 4.43 23.21 -29.21
C MET A 179 2.93 23.04 -29.51
N GLY A 180 2.55 22.75 -30.77
CA GLY A 180 1.15 22.58 -31.18
C GLY A 180 0.38 21.57 -30.33
N VAL A 181 1.02 20.45 -29.96
CA VAL A 181 0.45 19.43 -29.08
C VAL A 181 0.07 19.99 -27.70
N LEU A 182 0.80 20.98 -27.18
CA LEU A 182 0.44 21.66 -25.93
C LEU A 182 -0.87 22.45 -26.07
N ALA A 183 -1.07 23.10 -27.22
CA ALA A 183 -2.30 23.82 -27.50
C ALA A 183 -3.50 22.86 -27.56
N ASP A 184 -3.32 21.67 -28.17
CA ASP A 184 -4.33 20.61 -28.17
C ASP A 184 -4.66 20.13 -26.74
N TRP A 185 -3.64 19.96 -25.89
CA TRP A 185 -3.86 19.62 -24.48
C TRP A 185 -4.58 20.71 -23.71
N LEU A 186 -4.22 21.98 -23.90
CA LEU A 186 -4.92 23.10 -23.28
C LEU A 186 -6.40 23.12 -23.69
N HIS A 187 -6.67 22.96 -24.97
CA HIS A 187 -8.03 22.89 -25.51
C HIS A 187 -8.80 21.69 -24.92
N ALA A 188 -8.15 20.54 -24.76
CA ALA A 188 -8.76 19.37 -24.14
C ALA A 188 -9.07 19.55 -22.64
N GLU A 189 -8.38 20.46 -21.96
CA GLU A 189 -8.60 20.78 -20.55
C GLU A 189 -9.69 21.85 -20.33
N GLU A 190 -10.07 22.63 -21.36
CA GLU A 190 -11.09 23.69 -21.29
C GLU A 190 -12.43 23.24 -20.66
N PRO A 191 -13.00 22.06 -20.99
CA PRO A 191 -14.26 21.62 -20.39
C PRO A 191 -14.21 21.46 -18.87
N PHE A 192 -13.01 21.38 -18.29
CA PHE A 192 -12.78 21.19 -16.86
C PHE A 192 -12.43 22.50 -16.13
N PHE A 193 -12.41 23.64 -16.83
CA PHE A 193 -12.09 24.92 -16.21
C PHE A 193 -13.21 25.37 -15.27
N GLU A 194 -12.82 25.74 -14.05
CA GLU A 194 -13.76 26.25 -13.04
C GLU A 194 -13.84 27.78 -13.13
N SER A 195 -14.83 28.28 -13.86
CA SER A 195 -15.11 29.72 -13.98
C SER A 195 -15.92 30.28 -12.80
N SER A 196 -16.58 29.43 -12.01
CA SER A 196 -17.49 29.87 -10.96
C SER A 196 -16.80 30.10 -9.61
N ARG A 197 -16.73 31.37 -9.19
CA ARG A 197 -16.31 31.73 -7.82
C ARG A 197 -17.22 31.13 -6.74
N ARG A 198 -18.51 30.86 -7.06
CA ARG A 198 -19.46 30.25 -6.11
C ARG A 198 -19.10 28.80 -5.82
N GLU A 199 -18.73 28.03 -6.86
CA GLU A 199 -18.32 26.63 -6.69
C GLU A 199 -17.06 26.50 -5.86
N PHE A 200 -16.13 27.45 -6.00
CA PHE A 200 -14.99 27.56 -5.09
C PHE A 200 -15.40 27.72 -3.61
N ILE A 201 -16.30 28.66 -3.32
CA ILE A 201 -16.76 28.90 -1.94
C ILE A 201 -17.43 27.63 -1.38
N LYS A 202 -18.29 27.00 -2.17
CA LYS A 202 -18.92 25.72 -1.79
C LYS A 202 -17.87 24.65 -1.50
N ARG A 203 -16.85 24.50 -2.34
CA ARG A 203 -15.74 23.55 -2.15
C ARG A 203 -14.98 23.81 -0.86
N LYS A 204 -14.69 25.08 -0.53
CA LYS A 204 -14.04 25.48 0.73
C LYS A 204 -14.90 25.14 1.95
N ILE A 205 -16.21 25.37 1.89
CA ILE A 205 -17.14 25.01 2.96
C ILE A 205 -17.17 23.49 3.15
N ARG A 206 -17.32 22.72 2.06
CA ARG A 206 -17.28 21.25 2.08
C ARG A 206 -15.99 20.74 2.72
N TYR A 207 -14.84 21.31 2.36
CA TYR A 207 -13.56 20.96 2.97
C TYR A 207 -13.53 21.25 4.47
N ARG A 208 -14.06 22.40 4.92
CA ARG A 208 -14.11 22.74 6.35
C ARG A 208 -14.97 21.74 7.15
N ILE A 209 -16.12 21.34 6.60
CA ILE A 209 -16.99 20.31 7.20
C ILE A 209 -16.23 18.98 7.28
N HIS A 210 -15.59 18.57 6.19
CA HIS A 210 -14.77 17.35 6.14
C HIS A 210 -13.63 17.37 7.17
N ALA A 211 -12.85 18.44 7.21
CA ALA A 211 -11.74 18.62 8.14
C ALA A 211 -12.19 18.71 9.61
N PHE A 212 -13.44 19.10 9.87
CA PHE A 212 -14.03 19.05 11.20
C PHE A 212 -14.38 17.60 11.59
N LYS A 213 -15.04 16.85 10.70
CA LYS A 213 -15.37 15.42 10.92
C LYS A 213 -14.10 14.59 11.20
N LEU A 214 -13.04 14.77 10.42
CA LEU A 214 -11.77 14.06 10.60
C LEU A 214 -11.10 14.34 11.96
N ARG A 215 -11.18 15.58 12.46
CA ARG A 215 -10.57 15.97 13.75
C ARG A 215 -11.21 15.27 14.94
N GLN A 216 -12.53 15.08 14.93
CA GLN A 216 -13.25 14.36 15.99
C GLN A 216 -12.83 12.88 16.06
N VAL A 217 -12.72 12.23 14.90
CA VAL A 217 -12.28 10.82 14.81
C VAL A 217 -10.82 10.64 15.23
N ALA A 218 -9.94 11.57 14.89
CA ALA A 218 -8.52 11.49 15.23
C ALA A 218 -8.24 11.57 16.75
N SER A 219 -9.05 12.30 17.51
CA SER A 219 -8.94 12.36 18.97
C SER A 219 -9.36 11.04 19.62
N TYR A 220 -10.49 10.47 19.21
CA TYR A 220 -10.95 9.16 19.67
C TYR A 220 -9.95 8.03 19.33
N ARG A 221 -9.43 8.03 18.08
CA ARG A 221 -8.46 7.02 17.63
C ARG A 221 -7.16 7.04 18.44
N ARG A 222 -6.68 8.22 18.86
CA ARG A 222 -5.50 8.33 19.74
C ARG A 222 -5.73 7.67 21.10
N VAL A 223 -6.86 7.93 21.73
CA VAL A 223 -7.23 7.34 23.02
C VAL A 223 -7.34 5.82 22.91
N MET A 224 -8.08 5.32 21.90
CA MET A 224 -8.23 3.89 21.68
C MET A 224 -6.91 3.20 21.35
N PHE A 225 -6.04 3.83 20.55
CA PHE A 225 -4.72 3.27 20.25
C PHE A 225 -3.87 3.08 21.52
N HIS A 226 -3.88 4.03 22.45
CA HIS A 226 -3.17 3.87 23.72
C HIS A 226 -3.72 2.71 24.54
N LEU A 227 -5.04 2.54 24.58
CA LEU A 227 -5.69 1.43 25.28
C LEU A 227 -5.31 0.07 24.65
N PHE A 228 -5.43 -0.05 23.32
CA PHE A 228 -5.08 -1.28 22.59
C PHE A 228 -3.59 -1.60 22.66
N ARG A 229 -2.71 -0.59 22.61
CA ARG A 229 -1.27 -0.82 22.76
C ARG A 229 -0.96 -1.39 24.14
N LEU A 230 -1.56 -0.84 25.19
CA LEU A 230 -1.37 -1.32 26.56
C LEU A 230 -1.87 -2.77 26.72
N SER A 231 -3.02 -3.12 26.14
CA SER A 231 -3.53 -4.50 26.18
C SER A 231 -2.69 -5.44 25.32
N GLY A 232 -2.37 -5.07 24.08
CA GLY A 232 -1.61 -5.90 23.14
C GLY A 232 -0.16 -6.13 23.57
N SER A 233 0.52 -5.11 24.10
CA SER A 233 1.88 -5.26 24.64
C SER A 233 1.89 -6.11 25.91
N ALA A 234 0.90 -5.94 26.79
CA ALA A 234 0.79 -6.75 28.01
C ALA A 234 0.56 -8.23 27.68
N ILE A 235 -0.24 -8.53 26.66
CA ILE A 235 -0.50 -9.91 26.21
C ILE A 235 0.74 -10.53 25.56
N ALA A 236 1.49 -9.76 24.76
CA ALA A 236 2.68 -10.25 24.06
C ALA A 236 3.91 -10.48 24.96
N ASP A 237 4.01 -9.76 26.08
CA ASP A 237 5.14 -9.87 27.03
C ASP A 237 4.85 -10.81 28.22
N MET A 238 3.62 -11.32 28.37
CA MET A 238 3.29 -12.30 29.40
C MET A 238 3.83 -13.69 29.03
N LYS A 239 5.09 -13.96 29.37
CA LYS A 239 5.55 -15.33 29.64
C LYS A 239 5.11 -15.73 31.04
N GLN A 240 4.77 -17.00 31.28
CA GLN A 240 4.44 -17.45 32.64
C GLN A 240 5.59 -17.06 33.60
N PRO A 241 5.34 -16.26 34.66
CA PRO A 241 6.39 -15.57 35.43
C PRO A 241 7.37 -16.49 36.19
N PHE A 242 7.21 -17.82 36.10
CA PHE A 242 8.01 -18.81 36.81
C PHE A 242 8.65 -19.88 35.90
N ILE A 243 8.49 -19.80 34.58
CA ILE A 243 9.10 -20.74 33.63
C ILE A 243 9.95 -19.95 32.63
N ARG A 244 11.26 -19.84 32.89
CA ARG A 244 12.25 -19.41 31.89
C ARG A 244 12.81 -20.66 31.23
N ARG A 245 12.21 -21.06 30.11
CA ARG A 245 12.76 -22.10 29.26
C ARG A 245 13.91 -21.54 28.42
N THR A 246 15.01 -22.28 28.42
CA THR A 246 16.11 -22.11 27.47
C THR A 246 15.70 -22.72 26.12
N GLN A 247 16.39 -22.38 25.03
CA GLN A 247 16.09 -22.95 23.70
C GLN A 247 16.18 -24.50 23.69
N ALA A 248 16.89 -25.09 24.65
CA ALA A 248 16.99 -26.53 24.88
C ALA A 248 15.69 -27.18 25.43
N ASP A 249 14.70 -26.39 25.84
CA ASP A 249 13.45 -26.88 26.42
C ASP A 249 12.28 -26.93 25.42
N HIS A 250 12.50 -26.54 24.15
CA HIS A 250 11.51 -26.68 23.08
C HIS A 250 11.46 -28.13 22.58
N ARG A 251 10.27 -28.61 22.24
CA ARG A 251 10.12 -30.00 21.75
C ARG A 251 10.68 -30.20 20.34
N VAL A 252 10.71 -29.16 19.51
CA VAL A 252 11.36 -29.22 18.20
C VAL A 252 12.87 -29.18 18.39
N SER A 253 13.52 -30.33 18.21
CA SER A 253 14.98 -30.45 18.30
C SER A 253 15.67 -29.93 17.03
N SER A 254 16.98 -29.72 17.10
CA SER A 254 17.80 -29.39 15.93
C SER A 254 17.71 -30.45 14.83
N GLU A 255 17.54 -31.73 15.19
CA GLU A 255 17.33 -32.81 14.23
C GLU A 255 16.01 -32.63 13.48
N ILE A 256 14.90 -32.39 14.18
CA ILE A 256 13.60 -32.13 13.56
C ILE A 256 13.65 -30.87 12.68
N CYS A 257 14.33 -29.81 13.14
CA CYS A 257 14.54 -28.61 12.35
C CYS A 257 15.29 -28.92 11.04
N LEU A 258 16.37 -29.69 11.09
CA LEU A 258 17.14 -30.10 9.90
C LEU A 258 16.31 -30.99 8.98
N THR A 259 15.60 -31.99 9.51
CA THR A 259 14.69 -32.84 8.74
C THR A 259 13.65 -32.00 8.02
N THR A 260 13.06 -31.01 8.69
CA THR A 260 12.08 -30.09 8.10
C THR A 260 12.71 -29.24 7.00
N ALA A 261 13.89 -28.67 7.26
CA ALA A 261 14.62 -27.83 6.31
C ALA A 261 14.88 -28.54 4.97
N THR A 262 15.17 -29.85 4.98
CA THR A 262 15.39 -30.63 3.74
C THR A 262 14.15 -30.77 2.86
N LYS A 263 12.96 -30.54 3.42
CA LYS A 263 11.66 -30.73 2.76
C LYS A 263 11.03 -29.40 2.32
N LEU A 264 11.42 -28.28 2.92
CA LEU A 264 10.82 -26.97 2.66
C LEU A 264 11.14 -26.43 1.27
N SER A 265 10.15 -25.79 0.66
CA SER A 265 10.23 -25.10 -0.63
C SER A 265 9.72 -23.66 -0.49
N PRO A 266 10.27 -22.69 -1.25
CA PRO A 266 9.78 -21.31 -1.22
C PRO A 266 8.26 -21.25 -1.39
N GLY A 267 7.60 -20.52 -0.49
CA GLY A 267 6.15 -20.39 -0.45
C GLY A 267 5.46 -21.27 0.59
N ASP A 268 6.17 -22.22 1.20
CA ASP A 268 5.62 -22.97 2.32
C ASP A 268 5.26 -22.03 3.50
N VAL A 269 4.10 -22.25 4.11
CA VAL A 269 3.63 -21.52 5.29
C VAL A 269 3.84 -22.41 6.51
N ILE A 270 4.65 -21.94 7.46
CA ILE A 270 4.96 -22.64 8.70
C ILE A 270 4.05 -22.10 9.79
N VAL A 271 3.13 -22.93 10.28
CA VAL A 271 2.21 -22.58 11.37
C VAL A 271 2.74 -23.21 12.65
N THR A 272 2.89 -22.39 13.70
CA THR A 272 3.62 -22.78 14.91
C THR A 272 2.86 -22.50 16.19
N ARG A 273 3.23 -23.24 17.24
CA ARG A 273 2.71 -23.10 18.59
C ARG A 273 3.83 -23.29 19.62
N HIS A 274 3.85 -22.40 20.60
CA HIS A 274 4.58 -22.57 21.85
C HIS A 274 3.61 -23.02 22.94
N ASP A 275 3.95 -23.99 23.78
CA ASP A 275 3.06 -24.47 24.85
C ASP A 275 2.99 -23.50 26.05
N ASP A 276 3.99 -22.65 26.22
CA ASP A 276 4.18 -21.76 27.39
C ASP A 276 3.77 -20.30 27.15
N ALA A 277 3.37 -19.94 25.93
CA ALA A 277 2.98 -18.58 25.60
C ALA A 277 1.55 -18.28 26.11
N MET A 278 1.40 -17.29 26.99
CA MET A 278 0.07 -16.84 27.45
C MET A 278 -0.78 -16.29 26.31
N SER A 279 -0.20 -15.96 25.15
CA SER A 279 -0.94 -15.61 23.94
C SER A 279 -1.94 -16.70 23.51
N ASN A 280 -1.69 -17.97 23.87
CA ASN A 280 -2.63 -19.08 23.64
C ASN A 280 -3.93 -18.96 24.46
N LEU A 281 -3.92 -18.20 25.56
CA LEU A 281 -5.13 -17.92 26.35
C LEU A 281 -5.94 -16.73 25.83
N PHE A 282 -5.38 -15.92 24.93
CA PHE A 282 -6.00 -14.66 24.49
C PHE A 282 -6.26 -14.56 22.99
N LEU A 283 -5.62 -15.39 22.17
CA LEU A 283 -5.94 -15.56 20.76
C LEU A 283 -6.76 -16.84 20.60
N PRO A 284 -7.95 -16.81 19.96
CA PRO A 284 -8.73 -18.02 19.74
C PRO A 284 -7.96 -18.98 18.84
N GLY A 285 -7.97 -20.27 19.20
CA GLY A 285 -7.39 -21.36 18.41
C GLY A 285 -6.18 -22.06 19.04
N PHE A 286 -5.90 -23.27 18.57
CA PHE A 286 -4.72 -24.05 18.93
C PHE A 286 -3.44 -23.47 18.29
N TRP A 287 -3.57 -22.79 17.16
CA TRP A 287 -2.46 -22.29 16.33
C TRP A 287 -2.34 -20.75 16.32
N PRO A 288 -1.48 -20.16 17.18
CA PRO A 288 -1.41 -18.72 17.36
C PRO A 288 -0.59 -17.96 16.30
N HIS A 289 0.32 -18.62 15.58
CA HIS A 289 1.34 -17.95 14.77
C HIS A 289 1.60 -18.64 13.43
N ALA A 290 1.98 -17.84 12.43
CA ALA A 290 2.36 -18.33 11.11
C ALA A 290 3.53 -17.52 10.54
N SER A 291 4.38 -18.16 9.76
CA SER A 291 5.50 -17.53 9.07
C SER A 291 5.62 -18.07 7.65
N LEU A 292 6.29 -17.31 6.77
CA LEU A 292 6.43 -17.65 5.36
C LEU A 292 7.87 -18.05 5.05
N TYR A 293 8.07 -19.25 4.53
CA TYR A 293 9.39 -19.71 4.10
C TYR A 293 9.71 -19.14 2.70
N LEU A 294 10.73 -18.30 2.63
CA LEU A 294 11.22 -17.69 1.39
C LEU A 294 12.21 -18.58 0.64
N GLY A 295 12.84 -19.53 1.34
CA GLY A 295 13.92 -20.34 0.81
C GLY A 295 15.31 -19.81 1.13
N ASN A 296 16.28 -20.72 1.04
CA ASN A 296 17.70 -20.36 1.07
C ASN A 296 18.11 -19.59 -0.20
N LEU A 297 19.32 -19.02 -0.20
CA LEU A 297 19.84 -18.23 -1.32
C LEU A 297 19.66 -18.92 -2.68
N LYS A 298 20.07 -20.19 -2.79
CA LYS A 298 19.96 -20.95 -4.04
C LYS A 298 18.52 -21.13 -4.51
N GLN A 299 17.59 -21.43 -3.59
CA GLN A 299 16.16 -21.57 -3.92
C GLN A 299 15.58 -20.24 -4.42
N ARG A 300 15.95 -19.12 -3.80
CA ARG A 300 15.52 -17.78 -4.21
C ARG A 300 16.07 -17.37 -5.56
N ASP A 301 17.33 -17.69 -5.83
CA ASP A 301 17.99 -17.42 -7.12
C ASP A 301 17.31 -18.19 -8.25
N ILE A 302 17.03 -19.48 -8.04
CA ILE A 302 16.31 -20.33 -9.02
C ILE A 302 14.92 -19.76 -9.33
N LEU A 303 14.22 -19.26 -8.30
CA LEU A 303 12.90 -18.67 -8.46
C LEU A 303 12.94 -17.21 -8.98
N GLY A 304 14.12 -16.60 -9.09
CA GLY A 304 14.28 -15.20 -9.52
C GLY A 304 13.65 -14.18 -8.57
N LEU A 305 13.77 -14.41 -7.26
CA LEU A 305 13.31 -13.46 -6.25
C LEU A 305 14.28 -12.26 -6.13
N PRO A 306 13.79 -11.08 -5.72
CA PRO A 306 14.66 -9.94 -5.44
C PRO A 306 15.62 -10.25 -4.29
N PRO A 307 16.81 -9.61 -4.26
CA PRO A 307 17.72 -9.72 -3.14
C PRO A 307 17.07 -9.19 -1.87
N ILE A 308 17.37 -9.82 -0.74
CA ILE A 308 16.91 -9.40 0.58
C ILE A 308 18.09 -8.83 1.41
N SER A 309 17.78 -8.03 2.42
CA SER A 309 18.78 -7.37 3.28
C SER A 309 19.62 -8.34 4.12
N SER A 310 19.10 -9.55 4.39
CA SER A 310 19.75 -10.60 5.18
C SER A 310 19.79 -11.93 4.42
N PRO A 311 20.68 -12.13 3.43
CA PRO A 311 20.69 -13.31 2.55
C PRO A 311 20.82 -14.67 3.25
N GLU A 312 21.33 -14.69 4.48
CA GLU A 312 21.50 -15.87 5.34
C GLU A 312 20.20 -16.37 5.99
N THR A 313 19.11 -15.62 5.88
CA THR A 313 17.80 -15.94 6.46
C THR A 313 16.88 -16.59 5.44
N GLU A 314 15.93 -17.41 5.92
CA GLU A 314 15.05 -18.21 5.07
C GLU A 314 13.57 -17.95 5.30
N VAL A 315 13.20 -17.26 6.38
CA VAL A 315 11.81 -17.06 6.80
C VAL A 315 11.48 -15.57 6.86
N LEU A 316 10.29 -15.18 6.45
CA LEU A 316 9.70 -13.87 6.70
C LEU A 316 8.55 -14.01 7.67
N GLU A 317 8.57 -13.23 8.75
CA GLU A 317 7.47 -13.22 9.72
C GLU A 317 7.31 -11.85 10.38
N ALA A 318 6.10 -11.60 10.88
CA ALA A 318 5.83 -10.44 11.71
C ALA A 318 5.78 -10.85 13.19
N LYS A 319 6.72 -10.31 13.98
CA LYS A 319 6.75 -10.38 15.44
C LYS A 319 6.61 -8.98 16.01
N LYS A 320 6.60 -8.81 17.34
CA LYS A 320 6.41 -7.51 18.01
C LYS A 320 7.41 -6.43 17.59
N ASP A 321 8.58 -6.82 17.08
CA ASP A 321 9.64 -5.97 16.56
C ASP A 321 9.50 -5.65 15.06
N GLY A 322 8.45 -6.15 14.40
CA GLY A 322 8.10 -5.85 13.02
C GLY A 322 8.13 -7.06 12.10
N VAL A 323 8.00 -6.78 10.80
CA VAL A 323 8.13 -7.74 9.72
C VAL A 323 9.61 -7.84 9.35
N LEU A 324 10.24 -8.97 9.66
CA LEU A 324 11.69 -9.14 9.54
C LEU A 324 12.02 -10.51 8.96
N PHE A 325 13.18 -10.60 8.30
CA PHE A 325 13.73 -11.89 7.89
C PHE A 325 14.39 -12.60 9.07
N ARG A 326 14.24 -13.92 9.12
CA ARG A 326 14.62 -14.77 10.26
C ARG A 326 15.25 -16.07 9.79
N HIS A 327 16.13 -16.59 10.64
CA HIS A 327 16.69 -17.91 10.45
C HIS A 327 15.63 -18.98 10.75
N LEU A 328 15.59 -20.03 9.93
CA LEU A 328 14.64 -21.13 10.11
C LEU A 328 14.71 -21.77 11.53
N PRO A 329 15.88 -22.00 12.15
CA PRO A 329 15.95 -22.48 13.53
C PRO A 329 15.30 -21.56 14.57
N GLU A 330 15.22 -20.24 14.31
CA GLU A 330 14.49 -19.32 15.19
C GLU A 330 12.97 -19.51 15.03
N ALA A 331 12.49 -19.64 13.79
CA ALA A 331 11.08 -19.83 13.48
C ALA A 331 10.55 -21.20 13.95
N LEU A 332 11.40 -22.23 13.94
CA LEU A 332 11.09 -23.58 14.40
C LEU A 332 11.49 -23.87 15.85
N GLY A 333 11.97 -22.87 16.60
CA GLY A 333 12.24 -22.98 18.03
C GLY A 333 10.96 -23.03 18.87
N VAL A 334 10.08 -23.99 18.59
CA VAL A 334 8.69 -24.07 19.07
C VAL A 334 8.37 -25.47 19.62
N ASP A 335 7.15 -25.67 20.12
CA ASP A 335 6.74 -26.96 20.67
C ASP A 335 5.97 -27.80 19.64
N ALA A 336 5.13 -27.18 18.82
CA ALA A 336 4.43 -27.85 17.72
C ALA A 336 4.47 -26.99 16.46
N PHE A 337 4.44 -27.65 15.30
CA PHE A 337 4.26 -26.97 14.03
C PHE A 337 3.58 -27.87 13.01
N PHE A 338 3.04 -27.26 11.96
CA PHE A 338 2.78 -27.92 10.69
C PHE A 338 3.15 -26.97 9.54
N VAL A 339 3.35 -27.55 8.37
CA VAL A 339 3.71 -26.83 7.16
C VAL A 339 2.61 -27.02 6.12
N LEU A 340 2.11 -25.89 5.60
CA LEU A 340 1.23 -25.85 4.45
C LEU A 340 2.06 -25.54 3.20
N ARG A 341 1.84 -26.31 2.14
CA ARG A 341 2.43 -26.08 0.83
C ARG A 341 1.38 -25.56 -0.15
N PRO A 342 1.57 -24.39 -0.77
CA PRO A 342 0.70 -23.92 -1.85
C PRO A 342 0.83 -24.81 -3.08
N ILE A 343 -0.30 -25.20 -3.66
CA ILE A 343 -0.41 -25.99 -4.89
C ILE A 343 -0.47 -25.02 -6.07
N LEU A 344 0.66 -24.40 -6.38
CA LEU A 344 0.79 -23.40 -7.45
C LEU A 344 2.03 -23.65 -8.31
N ALA A 345 2.00 -23.12 -9.54
CA ALA A 345 3.19 -23.05 -10.38
C ALA A 345 4.21 -22.02 -9.86
N ASN A 346 5.45 -22.10 -10.33
CA ASN A 346 6.54 -21.22 -9.89
C ASN A 346 6.26 -19.72 -10.10
N ALA A 347 5.57 -19.33 -11.18
CA ALA A 347 5.30 -17.92 -11.46
C ALA A 347 4.37 -17.27 -10.40
N PRO A 348 3.20 -17.85 -10.07
CA PRO A 348 2.40 -17.39 -8.92
C PRO A 348 3.16 -17.41 -7.58
N ILE A 349 3.97 -18.43 -7.30
CA ILE A 349 4.80 -18.44 -6.07
C ILE A 349 5.78 -17.27 -6.08
N GLN A 350 6.45 -17.02 -7.20
CA GLN A 350 7.37 -15.89 -7.35
C GLN A 350 6.67 -14.55 -7.11
N GLU A 351 5.45 -14.38 -7.63
CA GLU A 351 4.61 -13.20 -7.39
C GLU A 351 4.28 -13.03 -5.90
N ALA A 352 3.78 -14.08 -5.25
CA ALA A 352 3.43 -14.06 -3.82
C ALA A 352 4.64 -13.71 -2.93
N LEU A 353 5.80 -14.30 -3.22
CA LEU A 353 7.02 -14.04 -2.44
C LEU A 353 7.60 -12.65 -2.70
N LYS A 354 7.49 -12.11 -3.92
CA LYS A 354 7.84 -10.71 -4.21
C LYS A 354 6.95 -9.74 -3.41
N ARG A 355 5.64 -9.99 -3.36
CA ARG A 355 4.70 -9.23 -2.52
C ARG A 355 5.11 -9.31 -1.05
N ALA A 356 5.36 -10.53 -0.55
CA ALA A 356 5.76 -10.73 0.84
C ALA A 356 7.05 -9.98 1.20
N ILE A 357 8.12 -10.14 0.41
CA ILE A 357 9.41 -9.47 0.61
C ILE A 357 9.24 -7.95 0.66
N SER A 358 8.36 -7.38 -0.15
CA SER A 358 8.11 -5.93 -0.15
C SER A 358 7.62 -5.39 1.20
N HIS A 359 7.04 -6.25 2.06
CA HIS A 359 6.51 -5.85 3.37
C HIS A 359 7.55 -5.81 4.49
N GLU A 360 8.79 -6.22 4.25
CA GLU A 360 9.85 -6.16 5.25
C GLU A 360 10.07 -4.72 5.77
N GLY A 361 10.43 -4.61 7.05
CA GLY A 361 10.63 -3.34 7.75
C GLY A 361 9.34 -2.67 8.25
N LYS A 362 8.16 -3.22 7.94
CA LYS A 362 6.90 -2.74 8.52
C LYS A 362 6.83 -3.05 10.02
N LEU A 363 6.19 -2.16 10.77
CA LEU A 363 6.01 -2.34 12.21
C LEU A 363 4.88 -3.32 12.51
N TYR A 364 4.87 -3.89 13.72
CA TYR A 364 3.81 -4.80 14.16
C TYR A 364 2.47 -4.06 14.38
N ASP A 365 1.36 -4.68 13.97
CA ASP A 365 0.01 -4.17 14.22
C ASP A 365 -0.60 -4.74 15.52
N PHE A 366 -0.47 -3.99 16.61
CA PHE A 366 -1.11 -4.32 17.89
C PHE A 366 -2.64 -4.12 17.91
N VAL A 367 -3.23 -3.56 16.85
CA VAL A 367 -4.69 -3.32 16.75
C VAL A 367 -5.41 -4.45 16.02
N PHE A 368 -4.67 -5.33 15.34
CA PHE A 368 -5.18 -6.47 14.58
C PHE A 368 -6.30 -6.04 13.63
N ASP A 369 -5.98 -5.17 12.66
CA ASP A 369 -6.98 -4.57 11.75
C ASP A 369 -6.48 -4.59 10.30
N PHE A 370 -6.73 -5.72 9.61
CA PHE A 370 -6.20 -6.08 8.28
C PHE A 370 -6.68 -5.16 7.15
N ARG A 371 -7.58 -4.22 7.48
CA ARG A 371 -7.98 -3.15 6.55
C ARG A 371 -6.86 -2.16 6.25
N LYS A 372 -5.81 -2.09 7.08
CA LYS A 372 -4.64 -1.22 6.86
C LYS A 372 -3.40 -2.05 6.59
N ALA A 373 -2.53 -1.52 5.74
CA ALA A 373 -1.30 -2.17 5.32
C ALA A 373 -0.04 -1.53 5.93
N ASP A 374 -0.15 -0.44 6.70
CA ASP A 374 1.01 0.30 7.24
C ASP A 374 1.78 -0.47 8.33
N ARG A 375 1.13 -1.45 8.95
CA ARG A 375 1.63 -2.32 10.01
C ARG A 375 0.98 -3.68 9.83
N LEU A 376 1.70 -4.77 10.12
CA LEU A 376 1.21 -6.12 9.88
C LEU A 376 1.35 -7.02 11.09
N VAL A 377 0.52 -8.06 11.13
CA VAL A 377 0.70 -9.23 11.99
C VAL A 377 1.15 -10.45 11.19
N CYS A 378 1.46 -11.55 11.87
CA CYS A 378 2.10 -12.72 11.28
C CYS A 378 1.30 -13.34 10.13
N SER A 379 0.03 -13.68 10.34
CA SER A 379 -0.88 -14.18 9.31
C SER A 379 -1.22 -13.15 8.23
N GLU A 380 -1.10 -11.85 8.52
CA GLU A 380 -1.35 -10.80 7.54
C GLU A 380 -0.27 -10.76 6.45
N VAL A 381 0.98 -11.10 6.79
CA VAL A 381 2.06 -11.24 5.80
C VAL A 381 1.68 -12.28 4.75
N ILE A 382 1.14 -13.42 5.17
CA ILE A 382 0.73 -14.51 4.27
C ILE A 382 -0.54 -14.14 3.50
N TYR A 383 -1.53 -13.54 4.16
CA TYR A 383 -2.74 -13.02 3.51
C TYR A 383 -2.40 -12.05 2.38
N ARG A 384 -1.50 -11.09 2.62
CA ARG A 384 -1.08 -10.11 1.61
C ARG A 384 -0.17 -10.69 0.53
N ALA A 385 0.57 -11.76 0.85
CA ALA A 385 1.36 -12.48 -0.14
C ALA A 385 0.47 -13.21 -1.15
N TYR A 386 -0.54 -13.94 -0.67
CA TYR A 386 -1.25 -14.92 -1.48
C TYR A 386 -2.64 -14.51 -1.97
N HIS A 387 -3.34 -13.59 -1.30
CA HIS A 387 -4.68 -13.22 -1.74
C HIS A 387 -4.63 -12.62 -3.15
N GLY A 388 -5.46 -13.15 -4.05
CA GLY A 388 -5.50 -12.74 -5.46
C GLY A 388 -4.32 -13.27 -6.29
N VAL A 389 -3.49 -14.18 -5.75
CA VAL A 389 -2.45 -14.89 -6.51
C VAL A 389 -3.03 -16.19 -7.05
N GLY A 390 -3.13 -16.29 -8.37
CA GLY A 390 -3.77 -17.43 -9.02
C GLY A 390 -5.22 -17.60 -8.51
N PRO A 391 -5.63 -18.80 -8.09
CA PRO A 391 -6.98 -19.04 -7.58
C PRO A 391 -7.14 -18.76 -6.07
N ILE A 392 -6.07 -18.37 -5.36
CA ILE A 392 -6.12 -18.22 -3.91
C ILE A 392 -6.92 -16.96 -3.52
N SER A 393 -7.94 -17.18 -2.70
CA SER A 393 -8.74 -16.13 -2.06
C SER A 393 -8.91 -16.45 -0.58
N PHE A 394 -8.94 -15.40 0.24
CA PHE A 394 -9.14 -15.49 1.69
C PHE A 394 -10.20 -14.48 2.10
N GLU A 395 -11.02 -14.86 3.08
CA GLU A 395 -12.06 -14.02 3.64
C GLU A 395 -11.70 -13.55 5.05
N LEU A 396 -11.79 -12.25 5.30
CA LEU A 396 -11.54 -11.71 6.63
C LEU A 396 -12.72 -11.98 7.57
N VAL A 397 -12.41 -12.42 8.78
CA VAL A 397 -13.38 -12.71 9.83
C VAL A 397 -13.54 -11.48 10.74
N LYS A 398 -14.79 -11.16 11.09
CA LYS A 398 -15.09 -10.05 12.00
C LYS A 398 -14.99 -10.50 13.47
N ARG A 399 -13.98 -10.02 14.19
CA ARG A 399 -13.80 -10.25 15.64
C ARG A 399 -13.69 -8.92 16.40
N ALA A 400 -14.48 -8.74 17.45
CA ALA A 400 -14.50 -7.50 18.26
C ALA A 400 -14.57 -6.19 17.43
N GLY A 401 -15.31 -6.21 16.31
CA GLY A 401 -15.45 -5.06 15.40
C GLY A 401 -14.25 -4.79 14.48
N LYS A 402 -13.26 -5.67 14.47
CA LYS A 402 -12.11 -5.68 13.56
C LYS A 402 -12.25 -6.78 12.53
N LEU A 403 -11.64 -6.57 11.36
CA LEU A 403 -11.48 -7.60 10.34
C LEU A 403 -10.07 -8.17 10.47
N VAL A 404 -10.00 -9.48 10.68
CA VAL A 404 -8.78 -10.23 10.95
C VAL A 404 -8.81 -11.55 10.21
N LEU A 405 -7.64 -12.15 10.05
CA LEU A 405 -7.51 -13.55 9.67
C LEU A 405 -6.47 -14.17 10.60
N SER A 406 -6.89 -14.99 11.56
CA SER A 406 -5.93 -15.64 12.47
C SER A 406 -5.06 -16.65 11.70
N ALA A 407 -3.94 -17.08 12.29
CA ALA A 407 -3.14 -18.15 11.69
C ALA A 407 -3.97 -19.43 11.48
N GLU A 408 -4.85 -19.73 12.43
CA GLU A 408 -5.78 -20.87 12.34
C GLU A 408 -6.84 -20.69 11.25
N ASP A 409 -7.52 -19.55 11.17
CA ASP A 409 -8.50 -19.30 10.10
C ASP A 409 -7.83 -19.35 8.72
N LEU A 410 -6.62 -18.80 8.62
CA LEU A 410 -5.83 -18.82 7.39
C LEU A 410 -5.55 -20.26 6.97
N ALA A 411 -5.08 -21.09 7.91
CA ALA A 411 -4.80 -22.49 7.64
C ALA A 411 -6.06 -23.27 7.26
N ARG A 412 -7.17 -23.02 7.95
CA ARG A 412 -8.47 -23.62 7.66
C ARG A 412 -8.93 -23.26 6.24
N GLN A 413 -9.01 -21.97 5.91
CA GLN A 413 -9.39 -21.50 4.57
C GLN A 413 -8.43 -22.01 3.48
N ALA A 414 -7.12 -22.04 3.76
CA ALA A 414 -6.12 -22.55 2.84
C ALA A 414 -6.37 -24.02 2.47
N LEU A 415 -6.64 -24.88 3.46
CA LEU A 415 -6.94 -26.30 3.24
C LEU A 415 -8.30 -26.51 2.59
N GLU A 416 -9.35 -25.80 3.04
CA GLU A 416 -10.71 -25.88 2.47
C GLU A 416 -10.76 -25.45 1.01
N SER A 417 -9.91 -24.49 0.61
CA SER A 417 -9.82 -24.06 -0.80
C SER A 417 -9.29 -25.13 -1.75
N GLY A 418 -8.60 -26.16 -1.23
CA GLY A 418 -7.88 -27.14 -2.04
C GLY A 418 -6.67 -26.57 -2.78
N HIS A 419 -6.22 -25.35 -2.46
CA HIS A 419 -5.03 -24.72 -3.03
C HIS A 419 -3.79 -24.85 -2.14
N PHE A 420 -3.93 -25.49 -0.98
CA PHE A 420 -2.81 -25.84 -0.10
C PHE A 420 -2.95 -27.29 0.37
N GLU A 421 -1.81 -27.93 0.63
CA GLU A 421 -1.73 -29.25 1.24
C GLU A 421 -0.86 -29.23 2.51
N VAL A 422 -1.10 -30.17 3.42
CA VAL A 422 -0.22 -30.38 4.58
C VAL A 422 1.01 -31.17 4.12
N LEU A 423 2.18 -30.54 4.21
CA LEU A 423 3.47 -31.17 3.91
C LEU A 423 3.90 -32.11 5.04
N CYS A 424 3.95 -31.57 6.26
CA CYS A 424 4.35 -32.30 7.47
C CYS A 424 3.82 -31.62 8.73
N CYS A 425 3.82 -32.36 9.84
CA CYS A 425 3.52 -31.80 11.16
C CYS A 425 4.34 -32.48 12.26
N PHE A 426 4.48 -31.79 13.39
CA PHE A 426 5.14 -32.29 14.59
C PHE A 426 4.44 -31.76 15.85
N GLY A 427 4.38 -32.58 16.90
CA GLY A 427 3.97 -32.13 18.22
C GLY A 427 2.46 -32.14 18.51
N LEU A 428 1.63 -32.75 17.66
CA LEU A 428 0.17 -32.73 17.82
C LEU A 428 -0.36 -33.83 18.76
N LYS A 429 0.29 -34.99 18.82
CA LYS A 429 0.02 -36.10 19.76
C LYS A 429 1.33 -36.87 20.00
N GLY A 430 2.17 -36.33 20.90
CA GLY A 430 3.53 -36.80 21.13
C GLY A 430 4.57 -36.07 20.27
N ASN A 431 5.84 -36.47 20.38
CA ASN A 431 6.98 -35.83 19.71
C ASN A 431 7.35 -36.58 18.42
N THR A 432 6.36 -36.84 17.57
CA THR A 432 6.54 -37.58 16.32
C THR A 432 6.42 -36.65 15.12
N PHE A 433 7.38 -36.74 14.19
CA PHE A 433 7.31 -36.09 12.89
C PHE A 433 6.44 -36.94 11.96
N MET A 434 5.43 -36.34 11.34
CA MET A 434 4.45 -37.03 10.50
C MET A 434 4.37 -36.38 9.12
N GLU A 435 4.09 -37.20 8.11
CA GLU A 435 3.95 -36.79 6.71
C GLU A 435 2.73 -37.45 6.05
N GLY A 436 2.38 -36.95 4.86
CA GLY A 436 1.34 -37.53 4.01
C GLY A 436 -0.04 -37.55 4.66
N PRO A 437 -0.88 -38.56 4.36
CA PRO A 437 -2.26 -38.62 4.85
C PRO A 437 -2.38 -38.55 6.38
N SER A 438 -1.39 -39.10 7.09
CA SER A 438 -1.36 -39.09 8.55
C SER A 438 -1.17 -37.69 9.13
N ALA A 439 -0.32 -36.86 8.51
CA ALA A 439 -0.13 -35.47 8.90
C ALA A 439 -1.39 -34.65 8.60
N ASN A 440 -1.98 -34.83 7.41
CA ASN A 440 -3.19 -34.13 7.01
C ASN A 440 -4.35 -34.38 8.00
N GLN A 441 -4.61 -35.65 8.32
CA GLN A 441 -5.64 -36.01 9.29
C GLN A 441 -5.40 -35.36 10.67
N ARG A 442 -4.15 -35.36 11.15
CA ARG A 442 -3.81 -34.77 12.45
C ARG A 442 -3.97 -33.26 12.47
N VAL A 443 -3.60 -32.57 11.40
CA VAL A 443 -3.79 -31.12 11.31
C VAL A 443 -5.28 -30.79 11.27
N LEU A 444 -6.08 -31.49 10.47
CA LEU A 444 -7.54 -31.28 10.41
C LEU A 444 -8.21 -31.49 11.78
N GLU A 445 -7.84 -32.55 12.51
CA GLU A 445 -8.32 -32.79 13.89
C GLU A 445 -8.08 -31.59 14.82
N THR A 446 -7.01 -30.80 14.59
CA THR A 446 -6.67 -29.63 15.42
C THR A 446 -7.37 -28.35 14.98
N LEU A 447 -7.85 -28.29 13.73
CA LEU A 447 -8.55 -27.14 13.17
C LEU A 447 -10.07 -27.23 13.36
N GLU A 448 -10.61 -28.44 13.57
CA GLU A 448 -12.03 -28.72 13.84
C GLU A 448 -12.41 -28.65 15.33
N ALA A 449 -11.42 -28.61 16.22
CA ALA A 449 -11.64 -28.52 17.66
C ALA A 449 -11.97 -27.07 18.07
N ASP A 450 -13.24 -26.70 17.95
CA ASP A 450 -13.78 -25.42 18.46
C ASP A 450 -13.87 -25.38 20.00
#